data_AF-A0A3M1LEN0-F1
#
_entry.id   AF-A0A3M1LEN0-F1
#
_cell.length_a   1.000
_cell.length_b   1.000
_cell.length_c   1.000
_cell.angle_alpha   90.00
_cell.angle_beta   90.00
_cell.angle_gamma   90.00
#
_symmetry.space_group_name_H-M   'P 1'
#
loop_
_entity.id
_entity.type
_entity.pdbx_description
1 polymer ?
#
loop_
_entity_poly.entity_id
_entity_poly.type
_entity_poly.pdbx_seq_one_letter_code
_entity_poly.pdbx_strand_id
1 'polypeptide(L)'
;PWGTWATGRESRLQVSLPPGPSYRLTLEATPYCPTPDARQTIRVLWNGTPLQEVDFEGCHPQVFNVVLPAGLVSGGVDQLTFRYGYAVSPFEASGGSDGDRRQLAVGFTRLQFEPFAEEDR
;
A
#
# COMPACT_ATOMS: atom_id res chain seq x y z
N PRO A 1 0.33 16.05 8.43
CA PRO A 1 -0.02 14.71 8.97
C PRO A 1 1.19 13.77 8.84
N TRP A 2 1.48 12.97 9.87
CA TRP A 2 2.63 12.06 9.91
C TRP A 2 2.33 10.67 9.31
N GLY A 3 1.12 10.48 8.76
CA GLY A 3 0.67 9.24 8.12
C GLY A 3 0.08 8.21 9.10
N THR A 4 -0.26 7.03 8.59
CA THR A 4 -0.75 5.88 9.39
C THR A 4 0.10 4.65 9.08
N TRP A 5 0.65 4.03 10.12
CA TRP A 5 1.38 2.78 9.98
C TRP A 5 0.44 1.60 9.84
N ALA A 6 0.63 0.81 8.78
CA ALA A 6 0.02 -0.50 8.64
C ALA A 6 0.64 -1.47 9.64
N THR A 7 -0.22 -2.19 10.35
CA THR A 7 0.17 -3.22 11.31
C THR A 7 -0.09 -4.62 10.74
N GLY A 8 0.86 -5.54 10.94
CA GLY A 8 0.82 -6.87 10.36
C GLY A 8 1.11 -6.89 8.86
N ARG A 9 0.89 -8.04 8.22
CA ARG A 9 1.27 -8.28 6.81
C ARG A 9 0.19 -7.91 5.79
N GLU A 10 -0.95 -7.41 6.25
CA GLU A 10 -2.06 -7.08 5.36
C GLU A 10 -2.90 -5.92 5.91
N SER A 11 -3.25 -4.97 5.05
CA SER A 11 -4.29 -3.96 5.30
C SER A 11 -5.45 -4.14 4.34
N ARG A 12 -6.67 -3.88 4.81
CA ARG A 12 -7.89 -3.93 4.02
C ARG A 12 -8.66 -2.62 4.16
N LEU A 13 -9.10 -2.07 3.05
CA LEU A 13 -9.88 -0.84 2.99
C LEU A 13 -11.16 -1.12 2.19
N GLN A 14 -12.28 -0.60 2.67
CA GLN A 14 -13.52 -0.53 1.91
C GLN A 14 -13.50 0.75 1.07
N VAL A 15 -13.71 0.62 -0.23
CA VAL A 15 -13.62 1.72 -1.18
C VAL A 15 -14.88 1.72 -2.05
N SER A 16 -15.50 2.89 -2.23
CA SER A 16 -16.60 3.08 -3.17
C SER A 16 -16.20 4.09 -4.22
N LEU A 17 -16.13 3.63 -5.48
CA LEU A 17 -15.82 4.45 -6.65
C LEU A 17 -16.98 4.35 -7.65
N PRO A 18 -17.30 5.44 -8.37
CA PRO A 18 -18.17 5.37 -9.54
C PRO A 18 -17.65 4.34 -10.56
N PRO A 19 -18.51 3.45 -11.10
CA PRO A 19 -18.09 2.55 -12.17
C PRO A 19 -17.98 3.31 -13.50
N GLY A 20 -17.22 2.76 -14.46
CA GLY A 20 -17.10 3.29 -15.81
C GLY A 20 -15.68 3.70 -16.22
N PRO A 21 -14.99 4.59 -15.48
CA PRO A 21 -13.60 4.94 -15.79
C PRO A 21 -12.61 3.97 -15.16
N SER A 22 -11.41 3.87 -15.74
CA SER A 22 -10.25 3.35 -15.02
C SER A 22 -9.80 4.39 -13.99
N TYR A 23 -9.09 3.96 -12.96
CA TYR A 23 -8.55 4.85 -11.92
C TYR A 23 -7.04 4.68 -11.82
N ARG A 24 -6.36 5.79 -11.54
CA ARG A 24 -5.02 5.78 -10.99
C ARG A 24 -5.11 5.87 -9.48
N LEU A 25 -4.59 4.86 -8.79
CA LEU A 25 -4.35 4.86 -7.36
C LEU A 25 -2.93 5.36 -7.10
N THR A 26 -2.81 6.56 -6.56
CA THR A 26 -1.55 7.13 -6.09
C THR A 26 -1.37 6.81 -4.61
N LEU A 27 -0.23 6.19 -4.28
CA LEU A 27 0.18 5.84 -2.92
C LEU A 27 1.42 6.65 -2.55
N GLU A 28 1.36 7.44 -1.49
CA GLU A 28 2.57 7.92 -0.81
C GLU A 28 2.80 7.08 0.43
N ALA A 29 3.95 6.40 0.45
CA ALA A 29 4.24 5.39 1.44
C ALA A 29 5.71 5.40 1.85
N THR A 30 5.99 5.00 3.08
CA THR A 30 7.32 4.86 3.66
C THR A 30 7.47 3.45 4.20
N PRO A 31 8.51 2.69 3.82
CA PRO A 31 8.68 1.34 4.34
C PRO A 31 9.20 1.40 5.78
N TYR A 32 8.73 0.47 6.63
CA TYR A 32 9.43 0.19 7.88
C TYR A 32 10.67 -0.63 7.56
N CYS A 33 11.87 -0.14 7.88
CA CYS A 33 13.13 -0.82 7.63
C CYS A 33 13.79 -1.24 8.95
N PRO A 34 13.78 -2.54 9.31
CA PRO A 34 14.52 -3.01 10.48
C PRO A 34 16.05 -2.95 10.28
N THR A 35 16.51 -3.02 9.03
CA THR A 35 17.91 -2.85 8.64
C THR A 35 17.99 -1.99 7.37
N PRO A 36 19.14 -1.34 7.06
CA PRO A 36 19.27 -0.48 5.88
C PRO A 36 19.12 -1.20 4.53
N ASP A 37 19.33 -2.52 4.51
CA ASP A 37 19.28 -3.38 3.33
C ASP A 37 17.94 -4.13 3.18
N ALA A 38 17.03 -3.99 4.15
CA ALA A 38 15.71 -4.61 4.10
C ALA A 38 14.92 -4.07 2.91
N ARG A 39 14.46 -4.97 2.03
CA ARG A 39 13.61 -4.64 0.87
C ARG A 39 12.16 -4.93 1.19
N GLN A 40 11.36 -3.89 1.30
CA GLN A 40 9.91 -4.01 1.51
C GLN A 40 9.19 -4.01 0.16
N THR A 41 8.07 -4.71 0.10
CA THR A 41 7.18 -4.72 -1.08
C THR A 41 5.73 -4.46 -0.68
N ILE A 42 4.93 -3.96 -1.62
CA ILE A 42 3.48 -3.87 -1.51
C ILE A 42 2.87 -4.58 -2.71
N ARG A 43 2.16 -5.67 -2.46
CA ARG A 43 1.25 -6.25 -3.44
C ARG A 43 -0.14 -5.65 -3.26
N VAL A 44 -0.64 -5.00 -4.31
CA VAL A 44 -1.93 -4.33 -4.33
C VAL A 44 -2.96 -5.23 -4.99
N LEU A 45 -4.07 -5.47 -4.31
CA LEU A 45 -5.18 -6.28 -4.81
C LEU A 45 -6.50 -5.52 -4.71
N TRP A 46 -7.36 -5.72 -5.71
CA TRP A 46 -8.72 -5.20 -5.75
C TRP A 46 -9.71 -6.33 -5.83
N ASN A 47 -10.59 -6.46 -4.83
CA ASN A 47 -11.51 -7.60 -4.69
C ASN A 47 -10.79 -8.95 -4.79
N GLY A 48 -9.56 -9.04 -4.27
CA GLY A 48 -8.71 -10.23 -4.35
C GLY A 48 -7.94 -10.41 -5.66
N THR A 49 -8.25 -9.63 -6.71
CA THR A 49 -7.53 -9.63 -7.99
C THR A 49 -6.23 -8.83 -7.85
N PRO A 50 -5.05 -9.40 -8.12
CA PRO A 50 -3.80 -8.66 -8.10
C PRO A 50 -3.79 -7.57 -9.19
N LEU A 51 -3.47 -6.33 -8.80
CA LEU A 51 -3.27 -5.22 -9.74
C LEU A 51 -1.80 -5.05 -10.09
N GLN A 52 -0.96 -4.88 -9.05
CA GLN A 52 0.46 -4.61 -9.21
C GLN A 52 1.20 -5.01 -7.92
N GLU A 53 2.48 -5.34 -8.07
CA GLU A 53 3.43 -5.41 -6.96
C GLU A 53 4.47 -4.31 -7.15
N VAL A 54 4.77 -3.58 -6.08
CA VAL A 54 5.78 -2.51 -6.07
C VAL A 54 6.82 -2.80 -5.02
N ASP A 55 8.07 -2.55 -5.37
CA ASP A 55 9.23 -2.66 -4.50
C ASP A 55 9.65 -1.27 -4.02
N PHE A 56 10.00 -1.15 -2.74
CA PHE A 56 10.64 0.06 -2.26
C PHE A 56 12.13 0.07 -2.61
N GLU A 57 12.58 1.16 -3.23
CA GLU A 57 14.00 1.45 -3.37
C GLU A 57 14.55 2.06 -2.07
N GLY A 58 14.99 1.22 -1.13
CA GLY A 58 15.57 1.68 0.15
C GLY A 58 14.54 2.17 1.18
N CYS A 59 15.01 2.95 2.16
CA CYS A 59 14.30 3.26 3.40
C CYS A 59 13.80 4.70 3.51
N HIS A 60 13.18 5.20 2.45
CA HIS A 60 12.62 6.56 2.39
C HIS A 60 11.21 6.57 1.80
N PRO A 61 10.45 7.67 2.01
CA PRO A 61 9.13 7.82 1.38
C PRO A 61 9.22 7.74 -0.15
N GLN A 62 8.26 7.09 -0.77
CA GLN A 62 8.14 6.90 -2.22
C GLN A 62 6.69 7.05 -2.67
N VAL A 63 6.52 7.37 -3.95
CA VAL A 63 5.22 7.51 -4.61
C VAL A 63 5.04 6.40 -5.62
N PHE A 64 3.96 5.63 -5.49
CA PHE A 64 3.59 4.57 -6.43
C PHE A 64 2.29 4.92 -7.13
N ASN A 65 2.19 4.55 -8.41
CA ASN A 65 0.98 4.70 -9.20
C ASN A 65 0.53 3.30 -9.65
N VAL A 66 -0.68 2.90 -9.26
CA VAL A 66 -1.27 1.62 -9.62
C VAL A 66 -2.51 1.88 -10.45
N VAL A 67 -2.63 1.20 -11.59
CA VAL A 67 -3.80 1.29 -12.45
C VAL A 67 -4.87 0.31 -11.97
N LEU A 68 -6.08 0.81 -11.75
CA LEU A 68 -7.29 0.05 -11.49
C LEU A 68 -8.17 0.12 -12.75
N PRO A 69 -8.26 -0.97 -13.54
CA PRO A 69 -9.10 -0.99 -14.74
C PRO A 69 -10.58 -0.78 -14.46
N ALA A 70 -11.27 -0.07 -15.35
CA ALA A 70 -12.70 0.21 -15.27
C ALA A 70 -13.57 -1.03 -14.99
N GLY A 71 -13.26 -2.16 -15.64
CA GLY A 71 -14.02 -3.40 -15.52
C GLY A 71 -13.93 -4.10 -14.15
N LEU A 72 -13.06 -3.64 -13.25
CA LEU A 72 -12.92 -4.20 -11.90
C LEU A 72 -13.70 -3.42 -10.83
N VAL A 73 -14.18 -2.21 -11.14
CA VAL A 73 -14.95 -1.38 -10.21
C VAL A 73 -16.41 -1.83 -10.24
N SER A 74 -16.95 -2.29 -9.10
CA SER A 74 -18.31 -2.85 -9.05
C SER A 74 -19.41 -1.79 -9.07
N GLY A 75 -19.09 -0.55 -8.70
CA GLY A 75 -20.05 0.51 -8.42
C GLY A 75 -20.73 0.40 -7.05
N GLY A 76 -20.30 -0.54 -6.20
CA GLY A 76 -20.70 -0.70 -4.81
C GLY A 76 -19.56 -0.43 -3.82
N VAL A 77 -19.47 -1.27 -2.79
CA VAL A 77 -18.33 -1.28 -1.86
C VAL A 77 -17.37 -2.38 -2.30
N ASP A 78 -16.21 -1.98 -2.80
CA ASP A 78 -15.10 -2.85 -3.17
C ASP A 78 -14.07 -2.92 -2.05
N GLN A 79 -13.22 -3.96 -2.06
CA GLN A 79 -12.13 -4.14 -1.12
C GLN A 79 -10.78 -3.91 -1.78
N LEU A 80 -10.07 -2.87 -1.35
CA LEU A 80 -8.64 -2.68 -1.61
C LEU A 80 -7.83 -3.42 -0.54
N THR A 81 -6.88 -4.24 -0.97
CA THR A 81 -5.99 -4.99 -0.07
C THR A 81 -4.54 -4.65 -0.40
N PHE A 82 -3.77 -4.35 0.64
CA PHE A 82 -2.31 -4.26 0.55
C PHE A 82 -1.71 -5.44 1.30
N ARG A 83 -0.84 -6.21 0.65
CA ARG A 83 -0.04 -7.27 1.27
C ARG A 83 1.42 -6.85 1.28
N TYR A 84 2.07 -6.99 2.43
CA TYR A 84 3.43 -6.53 2.62
C TYR A 84 4.42 -7.69 2.60
N GLY A 85 5.58 -7.46 2.01
CA GLY A 85 6.70 -8.40 2.00
C GLY A 85 7.04 -8.89 3.41
N TYR A 86 7.04 -7.98 4.39
CA TYR A 86 7.17 -8.30 5.80
C TYR A 86 6.44 -7.30 6.71
N ALA A 87 6.29 -7.68 7.98
CA ALA A 87 5.98 -6.79 9.08
C ALA A 87 6.87 -7.19 10.27
N VAL A 88 7.49 -6.22 10.92
CA VAL A 88 8.46 -6.45 12.01
C VAL A 88 8.23 -5.44 13.12
N SER A 89 8.40 -5.85 14.37
CA SER A 89 8.33 -4.93 15.51
C SER A 89 9.64 -4.15 15.71
N PRO A 90 9.58 -2.83 15.91
CA PRO A 90 10.73 -2.05 16.36
C PRO A 90 11.37 -2.56 17.65
N PHE A 91 10.56 -2.97 18.62
CA PHE A 91 11.05 -3.63 19.85
C PHE A 91 11.90 -4.86 19.52
N GLU A 92 11.43 -5.73 18.63
CA GLU A 92 12.17 -6.95 18.27
C GLU A 92 13.43 -6.63 17.45
N ALA A 93 13.31 -5.76 16.45
CA ALA A 93 14.43 -5.36 15.58
C ALA A 93 15.56 -4.67 16.33
N SER A 94 15.23 -3.92 17.39
CA SER A 94 16.19 -3.17 18.20
C SER A 94 16.73 -3.94 19.41
N GLY A 95 16.39 -5.23 19.55
CA GLY A 95 16.78 -6.04 20.71
C GLY A 95 16.17 -5.56 22.04
N GLY A 96 15.00 -4.91 21.99
CA GLY A 96 14.25 -4.42 23.14
C GLY A 96 14.58 -2.98 23.57
N SER A 97 15.40 -2.25 22.80
CA SER A 97 15.73 -0.85 23.10
C SER A 97 14.66 0.15 22.64
N ASP A 98 13.87 -0.20 21.62
CA ASP A 98 12.66 0.53 21.21
C ASP A 98 11.42 -0.01 21.95
N GLY A 99 10.53 0.88 22.40
CA GLY A 99 9.30 0.51 23.11
C GLY A 99 8.12 0.10 22.22
N ASP A 100 8.19 0.32 20.90
CA ASP A 100 7.09 0.05 19.96
C ASP A 100 7.01 -1.44 19.61
N ARG A 101 5.95 -2.09 20.12
CA ARG A 101 5.67 -3.52 19.95
C ARG A 101 4.78 -3.84 18.75
N ARG A 102 4.32 -2.83 18.01
CA ARG A 102 3.48 -3.05 16.83
C ARG A 102 4.31 -3.72 15.74
N GLN A 103 3.72 -4.68 15.03
CA GLN A 103 4.32 -5.27 13.84
C GLN A 103 4.17 -4.30 12.67
N LEU A 104 5.16 -3.46 12.40
CA LEU A 104 5.07 -2.40 11.40
C LEU A 104 5.49 -2.91 10.02
N ALA A 105 4.76 -2.50 8.98
CA ALA A 105 5.09 -2.82 7.60
C ALA A 105 5.40 -1.56 6.76
N VAL A 106 4.39 -0.73 6.54
CA VAL A 106 4.45 0.46 5.68
C VAL A 106 3.63 1.57 6.31
N GLY A 107 4.18 2.79 6.34
CA GLY A 107 3.47 4.01 6.72
C GLY A 107 2.89 4.69 5.50
N PHE A 108 1.60 5.03 5.51
CA PHE A 108 0.93 5.72 4.41
C PHE A 108 0.61 7.16 4.78
N THR A 109 0.97 8.12 3.94
CA THR A 109 0.60 9.53 4.09
C THR A 109 -0.51 9.96 3.15
N ARG A 110 -0.63 9.31 1.99
CA ARG A 110 -1.64 9.61 0.98
C ARG A 110 -2.06 8.35 0.22
N LEU A 111 -3.37 8.18 0.11
CA LEU A 111 -4.02 7.27 -0.84
C LEU A 111 -5.01 8.11 -1.62
N GLN A 112 -4.87 8.16 -2.94
CA GLN A 112 -5.72 9.00 -3.79
C GLN A 112 -6.11 8.24 -5.05
N PHE A 113 -7.41 8.25 -5.34
CA PHE A 113 -7.96 7.73 -6.59
C PHE A 113 -8.31 8.89 -7.52
N GLU A 114 -7.84 8.83 -8.75
CA GLU A 114 -8.15 9.82 -9.79
C GLU A 114 -8.64 9.07 -11.04
N PRO A 115 -9.73 9.50 -11.69
CA PRO A 115 -10.13 8.94 -12.98
C PRO A 115 -8.99 9.03 -13.98
N PHE A 116 -8.76 7.95 -14.71
CA PHE A 116 -7.69 7.79 -15.68
C PHE A 116 -8.30 7.29 -16.98
N ALA A 117 -8.22 8.10 -18.04
CA ALA A 117 -8.43 7.61 -19.39
C ALA A 117 -7.10 7.02 -19.86
N GLU A 118 -7.06 5.71 -20.12
CA GLU A 118 -5.97 5.17 -20.95
C GLU A 118 -6.14 5.79 -22.33
N GLU A 119 -5.22 6.66 -22.73
CA GLU A 119 -5.12 7.06 -24.13
C GLU A 119 -4.70 5.81 -24.93
N ASP A 120 -5.55 5.39 -25.86
CA ASP A 120 -5.29 4.27 -26.78
C ASP A 120 -3.87 4.40 -27.36
N ARG A 121 -3.03 3.41 -27.08
CA ARG A 121 -1.71 3.24 -27.71
C ARG A 121 -1.81 2.32 -28.90
#